data_AF-A0A4R6CPR0-F1
#
_entry.id   AF-A0A4R6CPR0-F1
#
_cell.length_a   1.000
_cell.length_b   1.000
_cell.length_c   1.000
_cell.angle_alpha   90.00
_cell.angle_beta   90.00
_cell.angle_gamma   90.00
#
_symmetry.space_group_name_H-M   'P 1'
#
loop_
_entity.id
_entity.type
_entity.pdbx_description
1 polymer ?
#
loop_
_entity_poly.entity_id
_entity_poly.type
_entity_poly.pdbx_seq_one_letter_code
_entity_poly.pdbx_strand_id
1 'polypeptide(L)'
;MLSVGAVGVNEINGVANNTNVVQAAVKNGKLTHNAYIYKSNGNRYGKKVLKKGKTVKILGTKKIYGKKYYRIGKNQYVKVANFAKKTSKANTASGQYYLTHNAYVYNAEGKRIKGTDTLKKNHVFTVVGVKTINGKDY
;
A
#
# COMPACT_ATOMS: atom_id res chain seq x y z
N MET A 1 64.15 -9.54 29.67
CA MET A 1 62.95 -9.46 28.80
C MET A 1 61.77 -9.02 29.67
N LEU A 2 61.46 -7.72 29.67
CA LEU A 2 60.23 -7.19 30.26
C LEU A 2 59.46 -6.52 29.12
N SER A 3 58.39 -7.18 28.69
CA SER A 3 57.48 -6.73 27.65
C SER A 3 56.41 -5.85 28.28
N VAL A 4 56.27 -4.63 27.76
CA VAL A 4 55.05 -3.82 27.92
C VAL A 4 54.89 -2.98 26.67
N GLY A 5 54.00 -3.44 25.79
CA GLY A 5 53.59 -2.74 24.59
C GLY A 5 52.18 -3.16 24.22
N ALA A 6 51.19 -2.54 24.85
CA ALA A 6 49.81 -2.54 24.37
C ALA A 6 49.28 -1.11 24.44
N VAL A 7 49.39 -0.40 23.31
CA VAL A 7 48.66 0.85 23.06
C VAL A 7 47.23 0.45 22.75
N GLY A 8 46.39 0.39 23.79
CA GLY A 8 44.96 0.23 23.65
C GLY A 8 44.35 1.56 23.27
N VAL A 9 43.84 1.67 22.05
CA VAL A 9 43.03 2.81 21.60
C VAL A 9 41.83 3.01 22.53
N ASN A 10 41.73 4.22 23.08
CA ASN A 10 40.64 4.69 23.92
C ASN A 10 39.48 5.16 23.02
N GLU A 11 38.28 4.64 23.25
CA GLU A 11 37.03 5.39 23.05
C GLU A 11 35.84 4.57 23.60
N ILE A 12 35.53 4.81 24.88
CA ILE A 12 34.28 4.36 25.50
C ILE A 12 33.23 5.45 25.32
N ASN A 13 32.12 5.07 24.70
CA ASN A 13 30.77 5.62 24.85
C ASN A 13 30.40 6.92 24.09
N GLY A 14 29.97 6.70 22.84
CA GLY A 14 29.01 7.53 22.13
C GLY A 14 28.22 6.69 21.13
N VAL A 15 27.28 5.86 21.61
CA VAL A 15 26.33 5.09 20.78
C VAL A 15 25.45 6.09 20.03
N ALA A 16 25.90 6.52 18.86
CA ALA A 16 25.15 7.37 17.95
C ALA A 16 25.61 7.16 16.51
N ASN A 17 25.57 5.91 16.01
CA ASN A 17 25.78 5.63 14.59
C ASN A 17 24.81 4.55 14.10
N ASN A 18 23.55 4.97 13.94
CA ASN A 18 22.70 4.73 12.77
C ASN A 18 23.00 3.46 11.96
N THR A 19 22.74 2.29 12.52
CA THR A 19 22.54 1.09 11.72
C THR A 19 21.10 1.07 11.23
N ASN A 20 20.88 1.82 10.15
CA ASN A 20 19.90 1.44 9.14
C ASN A 20 20.32 0.09 8.52
N VAL A 21 20.30 -0.99 9.33
CA VAL A 21 20.16 -2.33 8.78
C VAL A 21 18.83 -2.28 8.04
N VAL A 22 18.88 -2.24 6.71
CA VAL A 22 17.71 -2.19 5.84
C VAL A 22 16.89 -3.45 6.15
N GLN A 23 15.99 -3.33 7.13
CA GLN A 23 15.05 -4.36 7.48
C GLN A 23 14.15 -4.48 6.27
N ALA A 24 14.49 -5.38 5.35
CA ALA A 24 13.70 -5.64 4.17
C ALA A 24 12.27 -5.94 4.65
N ALA A 25 11.37 -4.98 4.47
CA ALA A 25 10.01 -5.09 4.99
C ALA A 25 9.41 -6.38 4.47
N VAL A 26 9.14 -7.33 5.37
CA VAL A 26 8.62 -8.63 4.98
C VAL A 26 7.20 -8.42 4.46
N LYS A 27 7.06 -8.50 3.13
CA LYS A 27 5.77 -8.31 2.48
C LYS A 27 4.93 -9.56 2.68
N ASN A 28 3.83 -9.43 3.41
CA ASN A 28 2.86 -10.49 3.61
C ASN A 28 1.55 -10.20 2.87
N GLY A 29 0.86 -11.25 2.45
CA GLY A 29 -0.46 -11.18 1.83
C GLY A 29 -1.43 -12.16 2.47
N LYS A 30 -2.62 -11.68 2.84
CA LYS A 30 -3.72 -12.52 3.33
C LYS A 30 -4.58 -12.98 2.17
N LEU A 31 -4.87 -14.27 2.12
CA LEU A 31 -5.77 -14.86 1.14
C LEU A 31 -7.23 -14.54 1.48
N THR A 32 -7.99 -14.04 0.50
CA THR A 32 -9.45 -13.81 0.59
C THR A 32 -10.25 -14.98 0.03
N HIS A 33 -9.61 -15.84 -0.76
CA HIS A 33 -10.19 -17.04 -1.36
C HIS A 33 -9.25 -18.24 -1.18
N ASN A 34 -9.79 -19.45 -1.31
CA ASN A 34 -8.97 -20.65 -1.44
C ASN A 34 -8.13 -20.54 -2.72
N ALA A 35 -6.86 -20.95 -2.65
CA ALA A 35 -5.90 -20.69 -3.70
C ALA A 35 -5.00 -21.90 -4.00
N TYR A 36 -4.85 -22.20 -5.29
CA TYR A 36 -3.86 -23.16 -5.77
C TYR A 36 -2.48 -22.51 -5.88
N ILE A 37 -1.45 -23.36 -5.74
CA ILE A 37 -0.06 -23.01 -6.02
C ILE A 37 0.26 -23.45 -7.45
N TYR A 38 0.93 -22.58 -8.18
CA TYR A 38 1.34 -22.76 -9.57
C TYR A 38 2.86 -22.76 -9.67
N LYS A 39 3.38 -23.44 -10.70
CA LYS A 39 4.77 -23.38 -11.15
C LYS A 39 4.97 -22.17 -12.08
N SER A 40 6.22 -21.83 -12.40
CA SER A 40 6.58 -20.72 -13.29
C SER A 40 6.03 -20.86 -14.70
N ASN A 41 5.84 -22.11 -15.16
CA ASN A 41 5.20 -22.47 -16.43
C ASN A 41 3.67 -22.45 -16.37
N GLY A 42 3.06 -21.99 -15.27
CA GLY A 42 1.60 -21.90 -15.13
C GLY A 42 0.87 -23.21 -14.84
N ASN A 43 1.56 -24.35 -14.81
CA ASN A 43 0.98 -25.61 -14.37
C ASN A 43 0.75 -25.61 -12.86
N ARG A 44 -0.26 -26.34 -12.37
CA ARG A 44 -0.48 -26.49 -10.93
C ARG A 44 0.71 -27.21 -10.30
N TYR A 45 1.17 -26.70 -9.16
CA TYR A 45 2.25 -27.33 -8.39
C TYR A 45 1.81 -28.67 -7.79
N GLY A 46 0.50 -28.89 -7.66
CA GLY A 46 -0.11 -30.14 -7.25
C GLY A 46 -1.58 -29.94 -6.84
N LYS A 47 -2.10 -30.86 -6.02
CA LYS A 47 -3.46 -30.80 -5.46
C LYS A 47 -3.59 -29.94 -4.20
N LYS A 48 -2.45 -29.49 -3.63
CA LYS A 48 -2.43 -28.68 -2.40
C LYS A 48 -3.12 -27.33 -2.61
N VAL A 49 -4.05 -27.01 -1.72
CA VAL A 49 -4.80 -25.75 -1.70
C VAL A 49 -4.47 -24.97 -0.43
N LEU A 50 -4.12 -23.70 -0.59
CA LEU A 50 -4.04 -22.76 0.52
C LEU A 50 -5.45 -22.27 0.86
N LYS A 51 -5.84 -22.40 2.13
CA LYS A 51 -7.17 -22.01 2.59
C LYS A 51 -7.28 -20.48 2.74
N LYS A 52 -8.49 -19.96 2.52
CA LYS A 52 -8.87 -18.56 2.81
C LYS A 52 -8.45 -18.16 4.23
N GLY A 53 -8.05 -16.91 4.41
CA GLY A 53 -7.62 -16.36 5.69
C GLY A 53 -6.14 -16.57 6.00
N LYS A 54 -5.48 -17.51 5.33
CA LYS A 54 -4.04 -17.75 5.52
C LYS A 54 -3.21 -16.56 5.04
N THR A 55 -2.26 -16.16 5.86
CA THR A 55 -1.22 -15.18 5.51
C THR A 55 -0.02 -15.91 4.92
N VAL A 56 0.52 -15.41 3.82
CA VAL A 56 1.73 -15.95 3.18
C VAL A 56 2.73 -14.83 2.91
N LYS A 57 4.02 -15.18 3.02
CA LYS A 57 5.13 -14.30 2.66
C LYS A 57 5.21 -14.17 1.14
N ILE A 58 5.34 -12.94 0.67
CA ILE A 58 5.48 -12.58 -0.75
C ILE A 58 6.93 -12.22 -1.00
N LEU A 59 7.60 -13.04 -1.79
CA LEU A 59 9.00 -12.87 -2.18
C LEU A 59 9.16 -12.03 -3.45
N GLY A 60 8.08 -11.85 -4.22
CA GLY A 60 8.12 -11.10 -5.47
C GLY A 60 6.83 -11.24 -6.27
N THR A 61 6.81 -10.66 -7.46
CA THR A 61 5.69 -10.74 -8.42
C THR A 61 6.16 -11.33 -9.74
N LYS A 62 5.30 -12.07 -10.43
CA LYS A 62 5.55 -12.57 -11.79
C LYS A 62 4.26 -12.58 -12.60
N LYS A 63 4.36 -12.28 -13.90
CA LYS A 63 3.27 -12.46 -14.86
C LYS A 63 3.44 -13.84 -15.52
N ILE A 64 2.39 -14.65 -15.48
CA ILE A 64 2.34 -15.98 -16.11
C ILE A 64 1.09 -16.00 -16.97
N TYR A 65 1.24 -16.18 -18.28
CA TYR A 65 0.14 -16.18 -19.26
C TYR A 65 -0.83 -15.00 -19.08
N GLY A 66 -0.32 -13.77 -19.08
CA GLY A 66 -1.16 -12.58 -18.95
C GLY A 66 -1.60 -12.23 -17.53
N LYS A 67 -1.57 -13.17 -16.58
CA LYS A 67 -2.11 -13.01 -15.22
C LYS A 67 -1.00 -12.73 -14.21
N LYS A 68 -1.26 -11.89 -13.20
CA LYS A 68 -0.31 -11.54 -12.13
C LYS A 68 -0.34 -12.56 -10.99
N TYR A 69 0.84 -12.96 -10.53
CA TYR A 69 1.04 -13.90 -9.42
C TYR A 69 2.05 -13.34 -8.40
N TYR A 70 1.86 -13.69 -7.13
CA TYR A 70 2.86 -13.51 -6.08
C TYR A 70 3.71 -14.78 -5.96
N ARG A 71 5.04 -14.59 -5.87
CA ARG A 71 5.98 -15.67 -5.57
C ARG A 71 6.00 -15.90 -4.06
N ILE A 72 5.73 -17.14 -3.65
CA ILE A 72 5.69 -17.54 -2.24
C ILE A 72 6.85 -18.50 -1.87
N GLY A 73 7.60 -18.99 -2.85
CA GLY A 73 8.72 -19.91 -2.66
C GLY A 73 9.51 -20.15 -3.95
N LYS A 74 10.39 -21.16 -3.96
CA LYS A 74 11.09 -21.62 -5.18
C LYS A 74 10.07 -22.27 -6.11
N ASN A 75 9.90 -21.72 -7.30
CA ASN A 75 8.96 -22.20 -8.32
C ASN A 75 7.49 -22.34 -7.82
N GLN A 76 7.08 -21.50 -6.87
CA GLN A 76 5.74 -21.53 -6.27
C GLN A 76 5.09 -20.15 -6.32
N TYR A 77 3.92 -20.09 -6.96
CA TYR A 77 3.22 -18.86 -7.31
C TYR A 77 1.74 -18.96 -6.98
N VAL A 78 1.14 -17.88 -6.50
CA VAL A 78 -0.30 -17.80 -6.22
C VAL A 78 -0.89 -16.57 -6.89
N LYS A 79 -2.06 -16.71 -7.52
CA LYS A 79 -2.72 -15.59 -8.24
C LYS A 79 -2.95 -14.41 -7.31
N VAL A 80 -2.57 -13.20 -7.76
CA VAL A 80 -2.77 -11.96 -7.00
C VAL A 80 -4.25 -11.73 -6.68
N ALA A 81 -5.16 -12.11 -7.58
CA ALA A 81 -6.60 -11.97 -7.39
C ALA A 81 -7.17 -12.74 -6.17
N ASN A 82 -6.47 -13.76 -5.67
CA ASN A 82 -6.89 -14.52 -4.50
C ASN A 82 -6.49 -13.86 -3.16
N PHE A 83 -5.71 -12.78 -3.23
CA PHE A 83 -5.30 -11.99 -2.08
C PHE A 83 -6.23 -10.81 -1.86
N ALA A 84 -6.21 -10.28 -0.63
CA ALA A 84 -6.83 -9.00 -0.36
C ALA A 84 -6.24 -7.94 -1.31
N LYS A 85 -7.12 -7.23 -2.03
CA LYS A 85 -6.70 -6.10 -2.84
C LYS A 85 -6.11 -5.08 -1.89
N LYS A 86 -4.84 -4.73 -2.08
CA LYS A 86 -4.36 -3.46 -1.56
C LYS A 86 -5.01 -2.41 -2.44
N THR A 87 -6.13 -1.86 -1.99
CA THR A 87 -6.55 -0.56 -2.48
C THR A 87 -5.41 0.37 -2.09
N SER A 88 -4.62 0.83 -3.06
CA SER A 88 -4.00 2.12 -2.88
C SER A 88 -5.18 3.06 -2.62
N LYS A 89 -5.30 3.62 -1.40
CA LYS A 89 -6.07 4.85 -1.23
C LYS A 89 -5.55 5.75 -2.34
N ALA A 90 -6.34 5.92 -3.40
CA ALA A 90 -5.88 6.51 -4.63
C ALA A 90 -5.47 7.93 -4.31
N ASN A 91 -4.17 8.19 -4.11
CA ASN A 91 -3.59 9.50 -3.81
C ASN A 91 -4.58 10.45 -3.10
N THR A 92 -5.18 9.99 -2.00
CA THR A 92 -5.89 10.89 -1.10
C THR A 92 -4.86 11.24 -0.07
N ALA A 93 -4.08 12.31 -0.31
CA ALA A 93 -3.61 13.07 0.83
C ALA A 93 -4.86 13.33 1.68
N SER A 94 -4.83 13.02 2.97
CA SER A 94 -5.98 13.18 3.87
C SER A 94 -6.70 14.50 3.58
N GLY A 95 -7.94 14.44 3.08
CA GLY A 95 -8.69 15.63 2.67
C GLY A 95 -8.85 15.87 1.16
N GLN A 96 -8.31 15.04 0.27
CA GLN A 96 -8.61 15.14 -1.18
C GLN A 96 -9.84 14.30 -1.58
N TYR A 97 -10.83 14.97 -2.14
CA TYR A 97 -12.08 14.38 -2.62
C TYR A 97 -12.21 14.56 -4.12
N TYR A 98 -12.95 13.66 -4.78
CA TYR A 98 -13.28 13.78 -6.20
C TYR A 98 -14.79 13.88 -6.38
N LEU A 99 -15.20 14.67 -7.37
CA LEU A 99 -16.60 14.82 -7.72
C LEU A 99 -17.11 13.58 -8.48
N THR A 100 -18.24 13.01 -8.05
CA THR A 100 -18.90 11.91 -8.79
C THR A 100 -19.76 12.40 -9.97
N HIS A 101 -20.12 13.67 -9.96
CA HIS A 101 -20.93 14.38 -10.96
C HIS A 101 -20.39 15.81 -11.14
N ASN A 102 -20.85 16.54 -12.15
CA ASN A 102 -20.52 17.96 -12.23
C ASN A 102 -21.17 18.71 -11.06
N ALA A 103 -20.49 19.70 -10.49
CA ALA A 103 -21.04 20.52 -9.42
C ALA A 103 -20.80 22.01 -9.65
N TYR A 104 -21.66 22.81 -9.04
CA TYR A 104 -21.51 24.26 -8.97
C TYR A 104 -20.94 24.66 -7.61
N VAL A 105 -20.27 25.81 -7.56
CA VAL A 105 -19.81 26.42 -6.31
C VAL A 105 -20.93 27.27 -5.72
N TYR A 106 -21.14 27.16 -4.41
CA TYR A 106 -22.16 27.89 -3.67
C TYR A 106 -21.50 28.76 -2.61
N ASN A 107 -22.13 29.89 -2.28
CA ASN A 107 -21.73 30.72 -1.14
C ASN A 107 -22.28 30.11 0.18
N ALA A 108 -21.91 30.73 1.30
CA ALA A 108 -22.34 30.27 2.63
C ALA A 108 -23.87 30.37 2.87
N GLU A 109 -24.60 31.12 2.04
CA GLU A 109 -26.07 31.24 2.07
C GLU A 109 -26.77 30.17 1.22
N GLY A 110 -26.01 29.29 0.56
CA GLY A 110 -26.55 28.28 -0.36
C GLY A 110 -26.92 28.83 -1.74
N LYS A 111 -26.54 30.07 -2.08
CA LYS A 111 -26.74 30.63 -3.42
C LYS A 111 -25.58 30.25 -4.33
N ARG A 112 -25.89 29.88 -5.58
CA ARG A 112 -24.87 29.57 -6.60
C ARG A 112 -24.06 30.82 -6.93
N ILE A 113 -22.74 30.70 -6.91
CA ILE A 113 -21.84 31.74 -7.38
C ILE A 113 -21.85 31.73 -8.92
N LYS A 114 -22.28 32.84 -9.54
CA LYS A 114 -22.26 33.01 -10.99
C LYS A 114 -20.90 33.58 -11.41
N GLY A 115 -20.37 33.12 -12.54
CA GLY A 115 -19.04 33.52 -13.04
C GLY A 115 -17.89 32.60 -12.63
N THR A 116 -18.12 31.62 -11.74
CA THR A 116 -17.14 30.55 -11.48
C THR A 116 -17.36 29.37 -12.43
N ASP A 117 -16.27 28.73 -12.83
CA ASP A 117 -16.33 27.51 -13.63
C ASP A 117 -17.10 26.39 -12.94
N THR A 118 -17.78 25.57 -13.75
CA THR A 118 -18.44 24.37 -13.26
C THR A 118 -17.39 23.30 -13.00
N LEU A 119 -17.32 22.81 -11.75
CA LEU A 119 -16.43 21.72 -11.38
C LEU A 119 -16.87 20.45 -12.10
N LYS A 120 -15.99 19.86 -12.89
CA LYS A 120 -16.31 18.67 -13.69
C LYS A 120 -16.17 17.39 -12.87
N LYS A 121 -16.89 16.35 -13.26
CA LYS A 121 -16.74 15.00 -12.69
C LYS A 121 -15.27 14.57 -12.69
N ASN A 122 -14.87 13.89 -11.62
CA ASN A 122 -13.50 13.47 -11.30
C ASN A 122 -12.52 14.61 -11.01
N HIS A 123 -12.96 15.88 -11.01
CA HIS A 123 -12.15 16.97 -10.50
C HIS A 123 -11.81 16.72 -9.03
N VAL A 124 -10.52 16.80 -8.70
CA VAL A 124 -10.01 16.58 -7.34
C VAL A 124 -9.91 17.93 -6.63
N PHE A 125 -10.45 18.01 -5.43
CA PHE A 125 -10.42 19.20 -4.59
C PHE A 125 -10.01 18.84 -3.16
N THR A 126 -9.41 19.79 -2.46
CA THR A 126 -9.07 19.65 -1.05
C THR A 126 -10.22 20.22 -0.20
N VAL A 127 -10.73 19.42 0.74
CA VAL A 127 -11.70 19.88 1.73
C VAL A 127 -10.96 20.52 2.89
N VAL A 128 -11.16 21.82 3.07
CA VAL A 128 -10.54 22.61 4.16
C VAL A 128 -11.40 22.62 5.43
N GLY A 129 -12.66 22.21 5.34
CA GLY A 129 -13.60 22.14 6.47
C GLY A 129 -14.98 21.66 6.01
N VAL A 130 -15.82 21.28 6.95
CA VAL A 130 -17.22 20.88 6.73
C VAL A 130 -18.12 21.90 7.43
N LYS A 131 -19.20 22.33 6.76
CA LYS A 131 -20.18 23.26 7.35
C LYS A 131 -21.58 22.70 7.26
N THR A 132 -22.28 22.67 8.39
CA THR A 132 -23.71 22.33 8.44
C THR A 132 -24.54 23.55 8.02
N ILE A 133 -25.31 23.41 6.94
CA ILE A 133 -26.27 24.41 6.47
C ILE A 133 -27.64 23.73 6.40
N ASN A 134 -28.63 24.24 7.13
CA ASN A 134 -30.00 23.68 7.20
C ASN A 134 -30.04 22.18 7.53
N GLY A 135 -29.22 21.74 8.49
CA GLY A 135 -29.16 20.34 8.95
C GLY A 135 -28.47 19.37 7.98
N LYS A 136 -27.81 19.87 6.94
CA LYS A 136 -26.98 19.07 6.03
C LYS A 136 -25.54 19.57 6.06
N ASP A 137 -24.61 18.62 6.11
CA ASP A 137 -23.18 18.89 6.08
C ASP A 137 -22.69 19.03 4.63
N TYR A 138 -21.93 20.09 4.37
CA TYR A 138 -21.32 20.42 3.07
C TYR A 138 -19.81 20.61 3.18
#